data_AF-A0AAX3W163-F1
#
_entry.id   AF-A0AAX3W163-F1
#
_cell.length_a   1.000
_cell.length_b   1.000
_cell.length_c   1.000
_cell.angle_alpha   90.00
_cell.angle_beta   90.00
_cell.angle_gamma   90.00
#
_symmetry.space_group_name_H-M   'P 1'
#
loop_
_entity.id
_entity.type
_entity.pdbx_description
1 polymer ?
#
loop_
_entity_poly.entity_id
_entity_poly.type
_entity_poly.pdbx_seq_one_letter_code
_entity_poly.pdbx_strand_id
1 'polypeptide(L)'
;MLTVYLYDGTPIDVWSDYDIPENSTLIPPTDGLYQPIQFDPETETWSGGNGYIPEPEEPEEPPTSPDQTLIMIAQANMTIAKQSSLIKDQEKLIKAQNQQIADSYMALAKQNKKKESDIDGNE
;
A
#
# COMPACT_ATOMS: atom_id res chain seq x y z
N MET A 1 27.73 -50.50 14.50
CA MET A 1 26.99 -49.25 14.25
C MET A 1 27.62 -48.21 15.15
N LEU A 2 28.21 -47.20 14.53
CA LEU A 2 28.95 -46.13 15.17
C LEU A 2 28.26 -44.83 14.80
N THR A 3 28.01 -43.95 15.76
CA THR A 3 27.45 -42.62 15.48
C THR A 3 28.61 -41.64 15.34
N VAL A 4 28.65 -40.91 14.22
CA VAL A 4 29.58 -39.81 13.97
C VAL A 4 28.79 -38.53 13.74
N TYR A 5 29.43 -37.38 13.94
CA TYR A 5 28.81 -36.07 13.79
C TYR A 5 29.43 -35.35 12.61
N LEU A 6 28.62 -34.90 11.66
CA LEU A 6 29.10 -33.99 10.62
C LEU A 6 29.55 -32.67 11.26
N TYR A 7 30.41 -31.90 10.60
CA TYR A 7 30.90 -30.63 11.14
C TYR A 7 29.82 -29.56 11.37
N ASP A 8 28.57 -29.79 10.97
CA ASP A 8 27.40 -28.96 11.30
C ASP A 8 26.61 -29.45 12.53
N GLY A 9 27.06 -30.53 13.17
CA GLY A 9 26.42 -31.13 14.33
C GLY A 9 25.42 -32.24 14.02
N THR A 10 25.15 -32.54 12.75
CA THR A 10 24.20 -33.60 12.36
C THR A 10 24.76 -34.98 12.71
N PRO A 11 24.08 -35.77 13.56
CA PRO A 11 24.49 -37.14 13.84
C PRO A 11 24.11 -38.06 12.68
N ILE A 12 25.03 -38.93 12.30
CA ILE A 12 24.82 -39.99 11.31
C ILE A 12 25.31 -41.32 11.86
N ASP A 13 24.56 -42.39 11.58
CA ASP A 13 24.95 -43.75 11.95
C ASP A 13 25.67 -44.43 10.78
N VAL A 14 26.91 -44.86 11.02
CA VAL A 14 27.72 -45.59 10.06
C VAL A 14 27.83 -47.07 10.47
N TRP A 15 27.87 -47.94 9.46
CA TRP A 15 27.92 -49.39 9.66
C TRP A 15 29.35 -49.93 9.68
N SER A 16 30.27 -49.24 9.01
CA SER A 16 31.67 -49.61 8.84
C SER A 16 32.56 -48.36 8.94
N ASP A 17 33.80 -48.52 9.38
CA ASP A 17 34.78 -47.42 9.46
C ASP A 17 35.11 -46.84 8.07
N TYR A 18 34.88 -47.61 7.00
CA TYR A 18 35.02 -47.15 5.61
C TYR A 18 33.91 -46.18 5.17
N ASP A 19 32.80 -46.11 5.90
CA ASP A 19 31.65 -45.27 5.55
C ASP A 19 31.69 -43.91 6.28
N ILE A 20 32.75 -43.62 7.03
CA ILE A 20 32.92 -42.37 7.79
C ILE A 20 33.23 -41.22 6.81
N PRO A 21 32.38 -40.19 6.72
CA PRO A 21 32.66 -39.03 5.87
C PRO A 21 33.88 -38.24 6.36
N GLU A 22 34.66 -37.67 5.44
CA GLU A 22 35.84 -36.85 5.78
C GLU A 22 35.50 -35.61 6.61
N ASN A 23 34.28 -35.09 6.48
CA ASN A 23 33.77 -33.91 7.20
C ASN A 23 32.99 -34.29 8.47
N SER A 24 33.46 -35.32 9.17
CA SER A 24 32.83 -35.81 10.39
C SER A 24 33.82 -36.01 11.52
N THR A 25 33.30 -36.02 12.75
CA THR A 25 34.06 -36.22 13.98
C THR A 25 33.33 -37.19 14.89
N LEU A 26 34.10 -37.88 15.74
CA LEU A 26 33.57 -38.72 16.82
C LEU A 26 33.22 -37.90 18.07
N ILE A 27 33.63 -36.63 18.10
CA ILE A 27 33.42 -35.73 19.23
C ILE A 27 32.00 -35.16 19.13
N PRO A 28 31.09 -35.46 20.08
CA PRO A 28 29.74 -34.91 20.07
C PRO A 28 29.74 -33.40 20.33
N PRO A 29 28.75 -32.65 19.79
CA PRO A 29 28.52 -31.26 20.16
C PRO A 29 28.43 -31.04 21.66
N THR A 30 28.98 -29.92 22.14
CA THR A 30 28.86 -29.54 23.55
C THR A 30 27.43 -29.08 23.86
N ASP A 31 26.88 -29.54 24.99
CA ASP A 31 25.56 -29.12 25.45
C ASP A 31 25.51 -27.59 25.69
N GLY A 32 24.40 -26.98 25.33
CA GLY A 32 24.15 -25.55 25.57
C GLY A 32 24.73 -24.59 24.53
N LEU A 33 25.28 -25.09 23.43
CA LEU A 33 25.65 -24.26 22.28
C LEU A 33 24.41 -23.75 21.55
N TYR A 34 24.41 -22.46 21.19
CA TYR A 34 23.38 -21.89 20.33
C TYR A 34 23.56 -22.35 18.89
N GLN A 35 22.45 -22.73 18.23
CA GLN A 35 22.45 -23.08 16.82
C GLN A 35 22.61 -21.83 15.93
N PRO A 36 23.19 -21.94 14.72
CA PRO A 36 23.84 -23.13 14.18
C PRO A 36 25.17 -23.42 14.89
N ILE A 37 25.52 -24.71 15.01
CA ILE A 37 26.80 -25.15 15.58
C ILE A 37 27.77 -25.59 14.48
N GLN A 38 29.07 -25.48 14.76
CA GLN A 38 30.13 -25.87 13.84
C GLN A 38 31.32 -26.50 14.59
N PHE A 39 31.86 -27.59 14.04
CA PHE A 39 33.10 -28.23 14.51
C PHE A 39 34.32 -27.64 13.81
N ASP A 40 35.33 -27.26 14.59
CA ASP A 40 36.63 -26.83 14.10
C ASP A 40 37.65 -27.98 14.24
N PRO A 41 38.13 -28.57 13.13
CA PRO A 41 39.07 -29.69 13.18
C PRO A 41 40.49 -29.28 13.58
N GLU A 42 40.87 -27.99 13.50
CA GLU A 42 42.20 -27.55 13.94
C GLU A 42 42.30 -27.50 15.46
N THR A 43 41.20 -27.15 16.12
CA THR A 43 41.12 -27.04 17.59
C THR A 43 40.40 -28.21 18.25
N GLU A 44 39.78 -29.09 17.48
CA GLU A 44 38.90 -30.18 17.92
C GLU A 44 37.75 -29.69 18.82
N THR A 45 37.25 -28.47 18.58
CA THR A 45 36.20 -27.85 19.40
C THR A 45 34.92 -27.55 18.64
N TRP A 46 33.81 -27.52 19.38
CA TRP A 46 32.52 -27.07 18.88
C TRP A 46 32.29 -25.61 19.24
N SER A 47 31.82 -24.84 18.26
CA SER A 47 31.38 -23.46 18.43
C SER A 47 29.91 -23.35 18.06
N GLY A 48 29.19 -22.46 18.75
CA GLY A 48 27.79 -22.15 18.45
C GLY A 48 27.63 -20.72 17.95
N GLY A 49 26.46 -20.42 17.40
CA GLY A 49 26.04 -19.06 17.07
C GLY A 49 26.08 -18.11 18.27
N ASN A 50 25.93 -16.82 18.02
CA ASN A 50 25.97 -15.76 19.04
C ASN A 50 24.71 -15.66 19.92
N GLY A 51 23.83 -16.67 19.91
CA GLY A 51 22.56 -16.67 20.64
C GLY A 51 21.54 -15.63 20.16
N TYR A 52 21.86 -14.89 19.09
CA TYR A 52 20.93 -13.98 18.44
C TYR A 52 19.96 -14.80 17.60
N ILE A 53 18.73 -14.94 18.09
CA ILE A 53 17.59 -15.35 17.27
C ILE A 53 17.08 -14.05 16.65
N PRO A 54 17.26 -13.79 15.34
CA PRO A 54 16.58 -12.69 14.69
C PRO A 54 15.09 -12.87 14.96
N GLU A 55 14.38 -11.80 15.33
CA GLU A 55 12.93 -11.86 15.38
C GLU A 55 12.44 -12.42 14.05
N PRO A 56 11.55 -13.44 14.05
CA PRO A 56 11.02 -13.97 12.81
C PRO A 56 10.48 -12.78 12.01
N GLU A 57 10.99 -12.61 10.78
CA GLU A 57 10.45 -11.61 9.87
C GLU A 57 8.93 -11.80 9.86
N GLU A 58 8.18 -10.74 10.23
CA GLU A 58 6.74 -10.78 10.16
C GLU A 58 6.39 -11.28 8.75
N PRO A 59 5.56 -12.34 8.62
CA PRO A 59 5.22 -12.86 7.32
C PRO A 59 4.68 -11.69 6.49
N GLU A 60 5.30 -11.42 5.34
CA GLU A 60 4.82 -10.38 4.43
C GLU A 60 3.32 -10.57 4.24
N GLU A 61 2.51 -9.61 4.71
CA GLU A 61 1.07 -9.73 4.58
C GLU A 61 0.76 -9.93 3.09
N PRO A 62 -0.05 -10.95 2.73
CA PRO A 62 -0.43 -11.13 1.34
C PRO A 62 -1.06 -9.82 0.85
N PRO A 63 -0.78 -9.38 -0.39
CA PRO A 63 -1.31 -8.12 -0.89
C PRO A 63 -2.82 -8.13 -0.72
N THR A 64 -3.33 -7.31 0.20
CA THR A 64 -4.76 -7.21 0.46
C THR A 64 -5.42 -6.70 -0.80
N SER A 65 -6.17 -7.57 -1.48
CA SER A 65 -7.04 -7.16 -2.56
C SER A 65 -7.98 -6.07 -2.03
N PRO A 66 -8.06 -4.89 -2.66
CA PRO A 66 -8.93 -3.83 -2.19
C PRO A 66 -10.37 -4.34 -2.12
N ASP A 67 -11.02 -4.10 -0.98
CA ASP A 67 -12.42 -4.48 -0.76
C ASP A 67 -13.29 -3.87 -1.86
N GLN A 68 -14.00 -4.73 -2.60
CA GLN A 68 -14.89 -4.32 -3.69
C GLN A 68 -15.93 -3.29 -3.22
N THR A 69 -16.35 -3.38 -1.96
CA THR A 69 -17.26 -2.43 -1.32
C THR A 69 -16.64 -1.05 -1.24
N LEU A 70 -15.37 -0.94 -0.84
CA LEU A 70 -14.64 0.33 -0.78
C LEU A 70 -14.46 0.94 -2.18
N ILE A 71 -14.18 0.11 -3.19
CA ILE A 71 -14.08 0.56 -4.58
C ILE A 71 -15.42 1.15 -5.05
N MET A 72 -16.53 0.46 -4.79
CA MET A 72 -17.85 0.91 -5.18
C MET A 72 -18.23 2.23 -4.49
N ILE A 73 -17.93 2.36 -3.19
CA ILE A 73 -18.14 3.61 -2.44
C ILE A 73 -17.31 4.75 -3.03
N ALA A 74 -16.04 4.51 -3.35
CA ALA A 74 -15.17 5.51 -3.96
C ALA A 74 -15.71 6.00 -5.32
N GLN A 75 -16.19 5.07 -6.16
CA GLN A 75 -16.80 5.40 -7.45
C GLN A 75 -18.11 6.20 -7.30
N ALA A 76 -18.95 5.82 -6.33
CA ALA A 76 -20.18 6.57 -6.02
C ALA A 76 -19.86 8.00 -5.59
N ASN A 77 -18.89 8.17 -4.67
CA ASN A 77 -18.46 9.49 -4.20
C ASN A 77 -17.90 10.36 -5.33
N MET A 78 -17.11 9.78 -6.24
CA MET A 78 -16.60 10.50 -7.40
C MET A 78 -17.74 10.98 -8.32
N THR A 79 -18.74 10.14 -8.53
CA THR A 79 -19.91 10.46 -9.36
C THR A 79 -20.73 11.59 -8.75
N ILE A 80 -20.99 11.53 -7.44
CA ILE A 80 -21.69 12.57 -6.68
C ILE A 80 -20.93 13.90 -6.77
N ALA A 81 -19.60 13.87 -6.62
CA ALA A 81 -18.77 15.07 -6.70
C ALA A 81 -18.86 15.73 -8.09
N LYS A 82 -18.79 14.95 -9.18
CA LYS A 82 -18.95 15.44 -10.55
C LYS A 82 -20.34 16.04 -10.81
N GLN A 83 -21.39 15.40 -10.29
CA GLN A 83 -22.74 15.93 -10.41
C GLN A 83 -22.90 17.24 -9.63
N SER A 84 -22.34 17.33 -8.42
CA SER A 84 -22.37 18.55 -7.62
C SER A 84 -21.68 19.72 -8.31
N SER A 85 -20.52 19.50 -8.96
CA SER A 85 -19.86 20.56 -9.72
C SER A 85 -20.70 21.02 -10.91
N LEU A 86 -21.31 20.08 -11.65
CA LEU A 86 -22.15 20.41 -12.79
C LEU A 86 -23.36 21.26 -12.39
N ILE A 87 -24.02 20.91 -11.28
CA ILE A 87 -25.17 21.67 -10.77
C ILE A 87 -24.75 23.10 -10.42
N LYS A 88 -23.61 23.27 -9.73
CA LYS A 88 -23.10 24.62 -9.39
C LYS A 88 -22.82 25.47 -10.63
N ASP A 89 -22.31 24.88 -11.69
CA ASP A 89 -22.05 25.59 -12.94
C ASP A 89 -23.36 25.93 -13.67
N GLN A 90 -24.35 25.03 -13.66
CA GLN A 90 -25.69 25.32 -14.17
C GLN A 90 -26.37 26.47 -13.38
N GLU A 91 -26.27 26.48 -12.06
CA GLU A 91 -26.81 27.56 -11.22
C GLU A 91 -26.19 28.91 -11.57
N LYS A 92 -24.86 28.96 -11.77
CA LYS A 92 -24.17 30.19 -12.21
C LYS A 92 -24.67 30.65 -13.57
N LEU A 93 -24.85 29.73 -14.52
CA LEU A 93 -25.34 30.06 -15.85
C LEU A 93 -26.77 30.62 -15.81
N ILE A 94 -27.66 29.99 -15.04
CA ILE A 94 -29.04 30.47 -14.84
C ILE A 94 -29.03 31.86 -14.22
N LYS A 95 -28.20 32.09 -13.20
CA LYS A 95 -28.09 33.41 -12.57
C LYS A 95 -27.61 34.48 -13.55
N ALA A 96 -26.63 34.16 -14.39
CA ALA A 96 -26.13 35.07 -15.42
C ALA A 96 -27.21 35.38 -16.47
N GLN A 97 -27.95 34.37 -16.93
CA GLN A 97 -29.06 34.56 -17.87
C GLN A 97 -30.17 35.43 -17.27
N ASN A 98 -30.57 35.17 -16.02
CA ASN A 98 -31.57 35.98 -15.33
C ASN A 98 -31.15 37.45 -15.22
N GLN A 99 -29.86 37.72 -14.97
CA GLN A 99 -29.33 39.08 -14.95
C GLN A 99 -29.42 39.72 -16.33
N GLN A 100 -28.99 39.03 -17.39
CA GLN A 100 -29.07 39.55 -18.76
C GLN A 100 -30.50 39.85 -19.19
N ILE A 101 -31.46 38.99 -18.80
CA ILE A 101 -32.89 39.22 -19.04
C ILE A 101 -33.35 40.49 -18.33
N ALA A 102 -33.01 40.65 -17.04
CA ALA A 102 -33.37 41.85 -16.28
C ALA A 102 -32.78 43.14 -16.90
N ASP A 103 -31.50 43.11 -17.29
CA ASP A 103 -30.83 44.24 -17.93
C ASP A 103 -31.48 44.61 -19.28
N SER A 104 -31.87 43.61 -20.07
CA SER A 104 -32.58 43.78 -21.35
C SER A 104 -33.94 44.43 -21.15
N TYR A 105 -34.72 43.99 -20.16
CA TYR A 105 -36.00 44.63 -19.81
C TYR A 105 -35.80 46.08 -19.35
N MET A 106 -34.77 46.36 -18.57
CA MET A 106 -34.47 47.73 -18.13
C MET A 106 -34.10 48.64 -19.30
N ALA A 107 -33.33 48.13 -20.27
CA ALA A 107 -32.98 48.87 -21.49
C ALA A 107 -34.20 49.18 -22.35
N LEU A 108 -35.09 48.20 -22.55
CA LEU A 108 -36.35 48.38 -23.28
C LEU A 108 -37.26 49.41 -22.58
N ALA A 109 -37.40 49.34 -21.26
CA ALA A 109 -38.19 50.29 -20.49
C ALA A 109 -37.65 51.73 -20.62
N LYS A 110 -36.32 51.90 -20.55
CA LYS A 110 -35.67 53.21 -20.77
C LYS A 110 -35.90 53.74 -22.19
N GLN A 111 -35.81 52.87 -23.19
CA GLN A 111 -36.03 53.23 -24.59
C GLN A 111 -37.48 53.67 -24.83
N ASN A 112 -38.46 52.94 -24.27
CA ASN A 112 -39.87 53.29 -24.41
C ASN A 112 -40.19 54.63 -23.74
N LYS A 113 -39.69 54.86 -22.52
CA LYS A 113 -39.87 56.14 -21.82
C LYS A 113 -39.29 57.33 -22.60
N LYS A 114 -38.16 57.16 -23.28
CA LYS A 114 -37.56 58.20 -24.12
C LYS A 114 -38.42 58.51 -25.36
N LYS A 115 -38.97 57.49 -26.00
CA LYS A 115 -39.87 57.67 -27.16
C LYS A 115 -41.16 58.40 -26.76
N GLU A 116 -41.72 58.11 -25.60
CA GLU A 116 -42.89 58.82 -25.06
C GLU A 116 -42.59 60.31 -24.83
N SER A 117 -41.44 60.64 -24.22
CA SER A 117 -41.05 62.04 -24.02
C SER A 117 -40.73 62.81 -25.30
N ASP A 118 -40.25 62.13 -26.34
CA ASP A 118 -39.94 62.76 -27.64
C ASP A 118 -41.22 63.04 -28.46
N ILE A 119 -42.34 62.35 -28.17
CA ILE A 119 -43.65 62.58 -28.82
C ILE A 119 -44.39 63.77 -28.20
N ASP A 120 -44.34 63.93 -26.87
CA ASP A 120 -45.02 65.02 -26.15
C ASP A 120 -44.32 66.39 -26.29
N GLY A 121 -43.09 66.43 -26.83
CA GLY A 121 -42.30 67.66 -26.99
C GLY A 121 -42.47 68.38 -28.33
N ASN A 122 -43.39 67.93 -29.19
CA ASN A 122 -43.53 68.41 -30.58
C ASN A 122 -44.89 69.07 -30.89
N GLU A 123 -45.63 69.51 -29.86
CA GLU A 123 -46.84 70.36 -29.99
C GLU A 123 -46.54 71.85 -29.75
#